data_AF-A0A817V1C6-F1
#
_entry.id   AF-A0A817V1C6-F1
#
_cell.length_a   1.000
_cell.length_b   1.000
_cell.length_c   1.000
_cell.angle_alpha   90.00
_cell.angle_beta   90.00
_cell.angle_gamma   90.00
#
_symmetry.space_group_name_H-M   'P 1'
#
loop_
_entity.id
_entity.type
_entity.pdbx_description
1 polymer ?
#
loop_
_entity_poly.entity_id
_entity_poly.type
_entity_poly.pdbx_seq_one_letter_code
_entity_poly.pdbx_strand_id
1 'polypeptide(L)'
;YGSFIDIKSSYHPACSRNFIGDLWMAALIIRNNPFYQNVSKTYIYSSVGQLKALSTLCQLSKSTVDRSITQFRNNHMINIQLLSSNVLYQRILMIMNEMKPTMPKLFINTLSLIRQTTKANKFLTTFGTTWLLADLYNSTNGDIIHTIPVEYDLCNCGLSSQCFTKLYGVIISCYILEVFTINI
;
A
#
# COMPACT_ATOMS: atom_id res chain seq x y z
N TYR A 1 -17.92 -15.13 -33.43
CA TYR A 1 -16.73 -14.26 -33.26
C TYR A 1 -15.84 -14.90 -32.21
N GLY A 2 -14.61 -15.30 -32.58
CA GLY A 2 -13.66 -15.98 -31.67
C GLY A 2 -12.86 -14.97 -30.83
N SER A 3 -12.40 -15.40 -29.65
CA SER A 3 -11.43 -14.63 -28.87
C SER A 3 -10.08 -14.64 -29.58
N PHE A 4 -9.63 -13.49 -30.07
CA PHE A 4 -8.34 -13.39 -30.78
C PHE A 4 -7.15 -13.30 -29.82
N ILE A 5 -7.35 -12.75 -28.62
CA ILE A 5 -6.29 -12.53 -27.63
C ILE A 5 -6.84 -12.80 -26.23
N ASP A 6 -6.19 -13.71 -25.51
CA ASP A 6 -6.46 -14.01 -24.11
C ASP A 6 -5.27 -13.56 -23.25
N ILE A 7 -5.54 -12.76 -22.23
CA ILE A 7 -4.52 -12.19 -21.33
C ILE A 7 -4.87 -12.64 -19.92
N LYS A 8 -4.01 -13.47 -19.34
CA LYS A 8 -4.14 -13.94 -17.97
C LYS A 8 -3.06 -13.31 -17.10
N SER A 9 -3.48 -12.67 -16.01
CA SER A 9 -2.60 -12.18 -14.97
C SER A 9 -2.44 -13.23 -13.86
N SER A 10 -1.21 -13.37 -13.36
CA SER A 10 -0.90 -14.17 -12.18
C SER A 10 -0.25 -13.27 -11.13
N TYR A 11 -0.73 -13.33 -9.90
CA TYR A 11 -0.24 -12.51 -8.80
C TYR A 11 0.58 -13.33 -7.81
N HIS A 12 1.48 -12.66 -7.09
CA HIS A 12 2.30 -13.29 -6.06
C HIS A 12 1.40 -14.00 -5.02
N PRO A 13 1.76 -15.21 -4.52
CA PRO A 13 0.93 -15.96 -3.57
C PRO A 13 0.55 -15.17 -2.32
N ALA A 14 1.41 -14.26 -1.85
CA ALA A 14 1.11 -13.38 -0.73
C ALA A 14 -0.12 -12.47 -0.97
N CYS A 15 -0.42 -12.14 -2.22
CA CYS A 15 -1.58 -11.34 -2.63
C CYS A 15 -2.84 -12.17 -2.89
N SER A 16 -2.76 -13.50 -2.79
CA SER A 16 -3.85 -14.43 -3.11
C SER A 16 -4.33 -15.23 -1.89
N ARG A 17 -3.69 -15.06 -0.72
CA ARG A 17 -4.03 -15.77 0.51
C ARG A 17 -4.83 -14.89 1.47
N ASN A 18 -5.63 -15.51 2.34
CA ASN A 18 -6.46 -14.85 3.36
C ASN A 18 -5.66 -14.15 4.49
N PHE A 19 -4.32 -14.26 4.51
CA PHE A 19 -3.46 -13.66 5.55
C PHE A 19 -3.49 -12.13 5.57
N ILE A 20 -3.94 -11.50 4.49
CA ILE A 20 -4.14 -10.05 4.35
C ILE A 20 -5.62 -9.63 4.46
N GLY A 21 -6.51 -10.56 4.84
CA GLY A 21 -7.94 -10.32 5.00
C GLY A 21 -8.28 -9.65 6.33
N ASP A 22 -9.34 -8.82 6.32
CA ASP A 22 -9.71 -8.00 7.48
C ASP A 22 -10.06 -8.82 8.73
N LEU A 23 -10.63 -10.02 8.56
CA LEU A 23 -10.93 -10.96 9.67
C LEU A 23 -9.68 -11.41 10.44
N TRP A 24 -8.59 -11.71 9.75
CA TRP A 24 -7.34 -12.13 10.40
C TRP A 24 -6.69 -10.98 11.17
N MET A 25 -6.70 -9.79 10.57
CA MET A 25 -6.19 -8.56 11.22
C MET A 25 -7.05 -8.19 12.43
N ALA A 26 -8.38 -8.26 12.34
CA ALA A 26 -9.29 -8.00 13.45
C ALA A 26 -9.07 -8.98 14.62
N ALA A 27 -8.85 -10.26 14.34
CA ALA A 27 -8.56 -11.26 15.37
C ALA A 27 -7.27 -10.97 16.15
N LEU A 28 -6.25 -10.41 15.49
CA LEU A 28 -4.99 -9.99 16.13
C LEU A 28 -5.17 -8.76 17.02
N ILE A 29 -6.03 -7.82 16.62
CA ILE A 29 -6.32 -6.58 17.37
C ILE A 29 -7.18 -6.88 18.61
N ILE A 30 -8.28 -7.63 18.45
CA ILE A 30 -9.26 -7.90 19.53
C ILE A 30 -8.60 -8.64 20.71
N ARG A 31 -7.66 -9.55 20.44
CA ARG A 31 -6.93 -10.26 21.51
C ARG A 31 -5.98 -9.37 22.32
N ASN A 32 -5.62 -8.19 21.82
CA ASN A 32 -4.54 -7.36 22.35
C ASN A 32 -5.01 -5.92 22.64
N ASN A 33 -6.09 -5.82 23.43
CA ASN A 33 -6.85 -4.61 23.72
C ASN A 33 -5.96 -3.37 24.02
N PRO A 34 -6.09 -2.26 23.26
CA PRO A 34 -5.21 -1.10 23.34
C PRO A 34 -5.37 -0.22 24.57
N PHE A 35 -6.44 -0.38 25.36
CA PHE A 35 -6.76 0.54 26.45
C PHE A 35 -5.80 0.51 27.64
N TYR A 36 -4.88 -0.45 27.72
CA TYR A 36 -4.11 -0.69 28.95
C TYR A 36 -2.58 -0.56 28.85
N GLN A 37 -1.98 -0.27 27.68
CA GLN A 37 -0.50 -0.20 27.59
C GLN A 37 -0.02 0.92 26.65
N ASN A 38 1.25 1.31 26.75
CA ASN A 38 1.93 2.16 25.76
C ASN A 38 2.12 1.39 24.45
N VAL A 39 1.03 1.12 23.74
CA VAL A 39 0.91 0.02 22.76
C VAL A 39 1.55 0.27 21.40
N SER A 40 1.89 1.51 21.06
CA SER A 40 2.41 1.92 19.73
C SER A 40 3.76 1.29 19.36
N LYS A 41 4.44 0.63 20.31
CA LYS A 41 5.71 -0.08 20.09
C LYS A 41 5.62 -1.60 20.24
N THR A 42 4.43 -2.17 20.45
CA THR A 42 4.30 -3.62 20.57
C THR A 42 4.26 -4.29 19.20
N TYR A 43 4.92 -5.45 19.11
CA TYR A 43 5.02 -6.28 17.91
C TYR A 43 3.68 -6.47 17.18
N ILE A 44 2.59 -6.66 17.94
CA ILE A 44 1.26 -6.91 17.40
C ILE A 44 0.79 -5.78 16.48
N TYR A 45 0.87 -4.52 16.92
CA TYR A 45 0.38 -3.38 16.15
C TYR A 45 1.23 -3.13 14.91
N SER A 46 2.55 -3.24 15.05
CA SER A 46 3.48 -3.24 13.91
C SER A 46 3.16 -4.34 12.90
N SER A 47 2.88 -5.56 13.37
CA SER A 47 2.59 -6.71 12.50
C SER A 47 1.28 -6.54 11.74
N VAL A 48 0.24 -5.98 12.37
CA VAL A 48 -1.03 -5.67 11.70
C VAL A 48 -0.82 -4.56 10.68
N GLY A 49 -0.03 -3.55 11.03
CA GLY A 49 0.42 -2.50 10.12
C GLY A 49 1.10 -3.01 8.85
N GLN A 50 2.05 -3.94 9.01
CA GLN A 50 2.74 -4.62 7.90
C GLN A 50 1.78 -5.38 7.01
N LEU A 51 0.90 -6.18 7.61
CA LEU A 51 -0.08 -6.98 6.88
C LEU A 51 -1.06 -6.08 6.12
N LYS A 52 -1.47 -4.96 6.72
CA LYS A 52 -2.33 -3.99 6.06
C LYS A 52 -1.61 -3.31 4.90
N ALA A 53 -0.37 -2.85 5.10
CA ALA A 53 0.44 -2.26 4.04
C ALA A 53 0.63 -3.24 2.87
N LEU A 54 0.89 -4.52 3.15
CA LEU A 54 0.96 -5.57 2.14
C LEU A 54 -0.36 -5.77 1.41
N SER A 55 -1.49 -5.80 2.13
CA SER A 55 -2.83 -5.90 1.55
C SER A 55 -3.10 -4.77 0.55
N THR A 56 -2.83 -3.52 0.97
CA THR A 56 -2.96 -2.33 0.13
C THR A 56 -2.06 -2.40 -1.10
N LEU A 57 -0.79 -2.79 -0.94
CA LEU A 57 0.14 -2.97 -2.07
C LEU A 57 -0.36 -4.02 -3.06
N CYS A 58 -0.89 -5.14 -2.56
CA CYS A 58 -1.46 -6.19 -3.39
C CYS A 58 -2.69 -5.72 -4.16
N GLN A 59 -3.61 -4.99 -3.51
CA GLN A 59 -4.79 -4.40 -4.16
C GLN A 59 -4.39 -3.37 -5.22
N LEU A 60 -3.47 -2.46 -4.89
CA LEU A 60 -2.96 -1.47 -5.83
C LEU A 60 -2.28 -2.14 -7.03
N SER A 61 -1.44 -3.16 -6.79
CA SER A 61 -0.77 -3.90 -7.86
C SER A 61 -1.77 -4.59 -8.80
N LYS A 62 -2.79 -5.27 -8.25
CA LYS A 62 -3.88 -5.88 -9.03
C LYS A 62 -4.61 -4.84 -9.87
N SER A 63 -5.06 -3.75 -9.24
CA SER A 63 -5.76 -2.65 -9.89
C SER A 63 -4.92 -2.00 -11.01
N THR A 64 -3.62 -1.82 -10.80
CA THR A 64 -2.69 -1.32 -11.83
C THR A 64 -2.63 -2.26 -13.02
N VAL A 65 -2.44 -3.57 -12.79
CA VAL A 65 -2.41 -4.58 -13.87
C VAL A 65 -3.74 -4.60 -14.63
N ASP A 66 -4.87 -4.63 -13.93
CA ASP A 66 -6.19 -4.71 -14.55
C ASP A 66 -6.50 -3.46 -15.38
N ARG A 67 -6.11 -2.28 -14.89
CA ARG A 67 -6.23 -1.02 -15.62
C ARG A 67 -5.35 -1.01 -16.87
N SER A 68 -4.11 -1.50 -16.78
CA SER A 68 -3.22 -1.60 -17.95
C SER A 68 -3.74 -2.59 -18.99
N ILE A 69 -4.30 -3.73 -18.58
CA ILE A 69 -4.95 -4.68 -19.49
C ILE A 69 -6.17 -4.03 -20.16
N THR A 70 -6.97 -3.28 -19.41
CA THR A 70 -8.14 -2.58 -19.95
C THR A 70 -7.72 -1.50 -20.94
N GLN A 71 -6.72 -0.68 -20.62
CA GLN A 71 -6.17 0.32 -21.54
C GLN A 71 -5.61 -0.33 -22.81
N PHE A 72 -4.93 -1.47 -22.69
CA PHE A 72 -4.42 -2.21 -23.82
C PHE A 72 -5.53 -2.66 -24.77
N ARG A 73 -6.61 -3.24 -24.23
CA ARG A 73 -7.77 -3.65 -25.01
C ARG A 73 -8.47 -2.47 -25.68
N ASN A 74 -8.66 -1.36 -24.97
CA ASN A 74 -9.43 -0.24 -25.49
C ASN A 74 -8.64 0.62 -26.49
N ASN A 75 -7.35 0.87 -26.23
CA ASN A 75 -6.58 1.86 -26.98
C ASN A 75 -5.68 1.26 -28.06
N HIS A 76 -5.37 -0.03 -27.98
CA HIS A 76 -4.38 -0.66 -28.86
C HIS A 76 -4.92 -1.79 -29.72
N MET A 77 -6.08 -2.36 -29.36
CA MET A 77 -6.73 -3.44 -30.12
C MET A 77 -7.83 -2.96 -31.06
N ILE A 78 -8.34 -1.75 -30.88
CA ILE A 78 -9.33 -1.17 -31.77
C ILE A 78 -8.59 -0.42 -32.87
N ASN A 79 -8.76 -0.85 -34.12
CA ASN A 79 -8.23 -0.16 -35.29
C ASN A 79 -9.31 0.01 -36.35
N ILE A 80 -9.33 1.17 -36.99
CA ILE A 80 -10.23 1.52 -38.08
C ILE A 80 -9.87 0.72 -39.35
N GLN A 81 -8.59 0.34 -39.48
CA GLN A 81 -8.07 -0.42 -40.62
C GLN A 81 -7.82 -1.88 -40.25
N LEU A 82 -8.14 -2.78 -41.19
CA LEU A 82 -7.82 -4.20 -41.08
C LEU A 82 -6.29 -4.38 -41.08
N LEU A 83 -5.74 -4.88 -39.98
CA LEU A 83 -4.32 -5.18 -39.88
C LEU A 83 -4.03 -6.62 -40.30
N SER A 84 -2.88 -6.84 -40.94
CA SER A 84 -2.37 -8.19 -41.13
C SER A 84 -1.93 -8.79 -39.79
N SER A 85 -2.01 -10.12 -39.68
CA SER A 85 -1.65 -10.82 -38.43
C SER A 85 -0.23 -10.50 -37.95
N ASN A 86 0.72 -10.35 -38.87
CA ASN A 86 2.11 -10.02 -38.51
C ASN A 86 2.23 -8.60 -37.93
N VAL A 87 1.56 -7.62 -38.56
CA VAL A 87 1.58 -6.23 -38.07
C VAL A 87 0.91 -6.14 -36.69
N LEU A 88 -0.22 -6.83 -36.50
CA LEU A 88 -0.89 -6.90 -35.21
C LEU A 88 0.04 -7.50 -34.13
N TYR A 89 0.71 -8.62 -34.43
CA TYR A 89 1.62 -9.26 -33.50
C TYR A 89 2.82 -8.37 -33.12
N GLN A 90 3.45 -7.72 -34.09
CA GLN A 90 4.56 -6.79 -33.83
C GLN A 90 4.12 -5.61 -32.96
N ARG A 91 2.91 -5.08 -33.20
CA ARG A 91 2.36 -4.01 -32.37
C ARG A 91 2.15 -4.44 -30.93
N ILE A 92 1.62 -5.65 -30.72
CA ILE A 92 1.44 -6.24 -29.38
C ILE A 92 2.79 -6.35 -28.66
N LEU A 93 3.80 -6.90 -29.31
CA LEU A 93 5.14 -7.03 -28.73
C LEU A 93 5.74 -5.68 -28.35
N MET A 94 5.60 -4.67 -29.22
CA MET A 94 6.09 -3.32 -28.96
C MET A 94 5.45 -2.74 -27.69
N ILE A 95 4.13 -2.81 -27.57
CA ILE A 95 3.41 -2.30 -26.41
C ILE A 95 3.78 -3.08 -25.14
N MET A 96 3.89 -4.41 -25.23
CA MET A 96 4.31 -5.22 -24.09
C MET A 96 5.73 -4.87 -23.62
N ASN A 97 6.64 -4.59 -24.55
CA ASN A 97 8.01 -4.20 -24.24
C ASN A 97 8.09 -2.80 -23.60
N GLU A 98 7.17 -1.90 -23.94
CA GLU A 98 7.05 -0.59 -23.28
C GLU A 98 6.39 -0.69 -21.89
N MET A 99 5.33 -1.51 -21.78
CA MET A 99 4.57 -1.66 -20.54
C MET A 99 5.42 -2.28 -19.43
N LYS A 100 6.19 -3.33 -19.71
CA LYS A 100 7.01 -4.07 -18.72
C LYS A 100 7.88 -3.17 -17.83
N PRO A 101 8.68 -2.23 -18.35
CA PRO A 101 9.48 -1.32 -17.52
C PRO A 101 8.68 -0.12 -17.00
N THR A 102 7.67 0.35 -17.73
CA THR A 102 6.95 1.59 -17.40
C THR A 102 5.98 1.38 -16.23
N MET A 103 5.27 0.26 -16.20
CA MET A 103 4.26 -0.04 -15.18
C MET A 103 4.85 -0.09 -13.75
N PRO A 104 5.95 -0.82 -13.49
CA PRO A 104 6.59 -0.84 -12.17
C PRO A 104 7.14 0.53 -11.76
N LYS A 105 7.71 1.27 -12.72
CA LYS A 105 8.23 2.63 -12.47
C LYS A 105 7.12 3.58 -12.04
N LEU A 106 5.99 3.59 -12.76
CA LEU A 106 4.83 4.41 -12.41
C LEU A 106 4.30 4.03 -11.03
N PHE A 107 4.18 2.73 -10.74
CA PHE A 107 3.73 2.25 -9.44
C PHE A 107 4.63 2.74 -8.29
N ILE A 108 5.95 2.61 -8.44
CA ILE A 108 6.93 3.07 -7.44
C ILE A 108 6.85 4.59 -7.25
N ASN A 109 6.72 5.35 -8.34
CA ASN A 109 6.57 6.80 -8.27
C ASN A 109 5.30 7.21 -7.53
N THR A 110 4.16 6.58 -7.83
CA THR A 110 2.90 6.82 -7.11
C THR A 110 3.03 6.47 -5.63
N LEU A 111 3.64 5.33 -5.30
CA LEU A 111 3.87 4.94 -3.91
C LEU A 111 4.79 5.94 -3.18
N SER A 112 5.83 6.43 -3.84
CA SER A 112 6.72 7.46 -3.29
C SER A 112 5.97 8.76 -3.01
N LEU A 113 5.12 9.20 -3.95
CA LEU A 113 4.27 10.38 -3.78
C LEU A 113 3.34 10.22 -2.57
N ILE A 114 2.62 9.10 -2.49
CA ILE A 114 1.73 8.78 -1.36
C ILE A 114 2.50 8.87 -0.04
N ARG A 115 3.70 8.26 0.03
CA ARG A 115 4.54 8.30 1.22
C ARG A 115 4.93 9.73 1.62
N GLN A 116 5.37 10.52 0.65
CA GLN A 116 5.79 11.90 0.90
C GLN A 116 4.62 12.79 1.33
N THR A 117 3.47 12.69 0.66
CA THR A 117 2.26 13.45 0.99
C THR A 117 1.76 13.08 2.39
N THR A 118 1.69 11.79 2.73
CA THR A 118 1.24 11.35 4.06
C THR A 118 2.14 11.93 5.16
N LYS A 119 3.46 11.87 4.95
CA LYS A 119 4.45 12.38 5.89
C LYS A 119 4.34 13.89 6.07
N ALA A 120 4.26 14.63 4.96
CA ALA A 120 4.17 16.09 4.98
C ALA A 120 2.89 16.61 5.65
N ASN A 121 1.79 15.86 5.49
CA ASN A 121 0.49 16.22 6.06
C ASN A 121 0.24 15.64 7.46
N LYS A 122 1.24 14.95 8.04
CA LYS A 122 1.16 14.38 9.40
C LYS A 122 -0.06 13.47 9.63
N PHE A 123 -0.48 12.74 8.59
CA PHE A 123 -1.65 11.88 8.71
C PHE A 123 -1.42 10.77 9.72
N LEU A 124 -2.39 10.64 10.63
CA LEU A 124 -2.42 9.58 11.63
C LEU A 124 -2.65 8.24 10.96
N THR A 125 -1.88 7.26 11.39
CA THR A 125 -2.06 5.87 11.02
C THR A 125 -2.94 5.17 12.05
N THR A 126 -3.76 4.22 11.60
CA THR A 126 -4.68 3.46 12.46
C THR A 126 -3.95 2.81 13.64
N PHE A 127 -2.72 2.34 13.44
CA PHE A 127 -1.93 1.70 14.48
C PHE A 127 -0.82 2.60 15.06
N GLY A 128 -0.81 3.89 14.69
CA GLY A 128 0.13 4.86 15.23
C GLY A 128 1.58 4.52 14.97
N THR A 129 1.90 3.92 13.82
CA THR A 129 3.27 3.51 13.44
C THR A 129 4.07 4.65 12.79
N THR A 130 3.43 5.79 12.54
CA THR A 130 4.06 6.95 11.88
C THR A 130 3.89 8.25 12.67
N TRP A 131 2.65 8.59 13.05
CA TRP A 131 2.27 9.78 13.79
C TRP A 131 1.33 9.38 14.92
N LEU A 132 1.50 10.00 16.07
CA LEU A 132 0.68 9.83 17.28
C LEU A 132 0.05 11.17 17.65
N LEU A 133 -1.09 11.12 18.33
CA LEU A 133 -1.66 12.27 19.00
C LEU A 133 -0.85 12.59 20.26
N ALA A 134 -0.46 13.85 20.42
CA ALA A 134 0.14 14.36 21.65
C ALA A 134 -0.97 14.75 22.66
N ASP A 135 -0.62 14.78 23.94
CA ASP A 135 -1.41 15.41 25.01
C ASP A 135 -2.82 14.84 25.27
N LEU A 136 -3.00 13.53 25.08
CA LEU A 136 -4.29 12.85 25.27
C LEU A 136 -4.82 12.85 26.72
N TYR A 137 -3.99 13.16 27.72
CA TYR A 137 -4.36 13.00 29.13
C TYR A 137 -4.87 14.27 29.84
N ASN A 138 -4.68 15.46 29.26
CA ASN A 138 -5.01 16.73 29.94
C ASN A 138 -5.82 17.71 29.06
N SER A 139 -6.37 17.27 27.93
CA SER A 139 -7.13 18.16 27.05
C SER A 139 -8.43 18.62 27.72
N THR A 140 -8.47 19.90 28.07
CA THR A 140 -9.70 20.60 28.44
C THR A 140 -10.35 21.18 27.19
N ASN A 141 -11.66 21.47 27.25
CA ASN A 141 -12.44 21.91 26.10
C ASN A 141 -11.80 23.13 25.40
N GLY A 142 -11.29 22.93 24.17
CA GLY A 142 -10.70 23.98 23.33
C GLY A 142 -9.22 23.80 23.01
N ASP A 143 -8.55 22.78 23.54
CA ASP A 143 -7.12 22.57 23.30
C ASP A 143 -6.81 22.13 21.86
N ILE A 144 -5.70 22.65 21.33
CA ILE A 144 -5.16 22.26 20.02
C ILE A 144 -4.54 20.88 20.16
N ILE A 145 -5.10 19.90 19.46
CA ILE A 145 -4.52 18.56 19.41
C ILE A 145 -3.32 18.56 18.48
N HIS A 146 -2.13 18.33 19.04
CA HIS A 146 -0.89 18.21 18.27
C HIS A 146 -0.62 16.77 17.86
N THR A 147 0.14 16.59 16.77
CA THR A 147 0.64 15.29 16.34
C THR A 147 2.16 15.24 16.47
N ILE A 148 2.69 14.15 17.02
CA ILE A 148 4.13 13.90 17.11
C ILE A 148 4.52 12.70 16.24
N PRO A 149 5.67 12.76 15.55
CA PRO A 149 6.15 11.62 14.77
C PRO A 149 6.68 10.51 15.69
N VAL A 150 6.52 9.26 15.26
CA VAL A 150 7.12 8.10 15.93
C VAL A 150 8.61 8.05 15.62
N GLU A 151 9.41 7.63 16.61
CA GLU A 151 10.84 7.44 16.47
C GLU A 151 11.25 5.97 16.68
N TYR A 152 12.03 5.44 15.73
CA TYR A 152 12.63 4.12 15.77
C TYR A 152 14.15 4.26 15.67
N ASP A 153 14.90 3.85 16.71
CA ASP A 153 16.37 3.97 16.78
C ASP A 153 16.91 5.34 16.36
N LEU A 154 16.42 6.42 16.98
CA LEU A 154 16.76 7.82 16.69
C LEU A 154 16.42 8.28 15.25
N CYS A 155 15.67 7.48 14.50
CA CYS A 155 15.14 7.84 13.19
C CYS A 155 13.67 8.26 13.32
N ASN A 156 13.38 9.48 12.85
CA ASN A 156 12.08 10.12 12.96
C ASN A 156 11.19 9.84 11.74
N CYS A 157 10.03 9.21 11.93
CA CYS A 157 9.09 8.86 10.86
C CYS A 157 8.52 10.08 10.10
N GLY A 158 8.52 11.26 10.74
CA GLY A 158 8.16 12.53 10.10
C GLY A 158 9.23 13.05 9.14
N LEU A 159 10.47 12.59 9.27
CA LEU A 159 11.58 12.95 8.38
C LEU A 159 11.86 11.86 7.34
N SER A 160 11.79 10.59 7.73
CA SER A 160 12.06 9.46 6.83
C SER A 160 11.03 8.33 6.99
N SER A 161 10.51 7.84 5.87
CA SER A 161 9.67 6.62 5.85
C SER A 161 10.48 5.32 5.95
N GLN A 162 11.80 5.43 5.95
CA GLN A 162 12.72 4.30 5.99
C GLN A 162 13.16 3.95 7.43
N CYS A 163 12.68 4.66 8.44
CA CYS A 163 13.02 4.36 9.82
C CYS A 163 12.50 2.98 10.20
N PHE A 164 13.34 2.19 10.86
CA PHE A 164 12.98 0.91 11.41
C PHE A 164 13.82 0.62 12.66
N THR A 165 13.33 -0.27 13.50
CA THR A 165 14.08 -0.89 14.58
C THR A 165 13.80 -2.39 14.57
N LYS A 166 14.66 -3.15 15.24
CA LYS A 166 14.49 -4.60 15.40
C LYS A 166 14.17 -4.93 16.85
N LEU A 167 12.97 -5.45 17.10
CA LEU A 167 12.51 -5.87 18.42
C LEU A 167 12.24 -7.37 18.40
N TYR A 168 12.93 -8.14 19.25
CA TYR A 168 12.80 -9.60 19.35
C TYR A 168 12.86 -10.36 18.00
N GLY A 169 13.75 -9.93 17.10
CA GLY A 169 13.90 -10.57 15.79
C GLY A 169 12.98 -9.99 14.71
N VAL A 170 12.01 -9.15 15.07
CA VAL A 170 11.02 -8.58 14.15
C VAL A 170 11.37 -7.13 13.82
N ILE A 171 11.16 -6.74 12.56
CA ILE A 171 11.31 -5.37 12.09
C ILE A 171 10.03 -4.58 12.41
N ILE A 172 10.17 -3.42 13.03
CA ILE A 172 9.10 -2.43 13.23
C ILE A 172 9.50 -1.16 12.47
N SER A 173 8.58 -0.52 11.75
CA SER A 173 8.89 0.58 10.83
C SER A 173 7.70 1.53 10.63
N CYS A 174 7.91 2.63 9.89
CA CYS A 174 6.89 3.62 9.54
C CYS A 174 5.94 3.11 8.43
N TYR A 175 4.85 2.44 8.79
CA TYR A 175 3.90 1.88 7.80
C TYR A 175 2.87 2.90 7.32
N ILE A 176 3.30 3.78 6.42
CA ILE A 176 2.48 4.88 5.86
C ILE A 176 1.19 4.40 5.16
N LEU A 177 1.19 3.20 4.57
CA LEU A 177 0.04 2.70 3.82
C LEU A 177 -1.17 2.30 4.69
N GLU A 178 -1.03 2.32 6.02
CA GLU A 178 -2.16 2.14 6.93
C GLU A 178 -3.19 3.29 6.82
N VAL A 179 -2.74 4.52 6.50
CA VAL A 179 -3.59 5.73 6.47
C VAL A 179 -4.76 5.60 5.48
N PHE A 180 -4.57 4.92 4.35
CA PHE A 180 -5.52 4.95 3.23
C PHE A 180 -6.60 3.87 3.29
N THR A 181 -6.83 3.27 4.46
CA THR A 181 -7.73 2.12 4.59
C THR A 181 -8.68 2.20 5.78
N ILE A 182 -9.03 3.42 6.21
CA ILE A 182 -10.20 3.64 7.07
C ILE A 182 -11.44 3.40 6.22
N ASN A 183 -11.83 2.14 6.06
CA ASN A 183 -13.22 1.80 5.81
C ASN A 183 -13.87 1.69 7.19
N ILE A 184 -14.64 2.72 7.55
CA ILE A 184 -15.64 2.65 8.62
C ILE A 184 -16.81 1.83 8.09
#